data_AF-A0A0B5DVG2-F1
#
_entry.id   AF-A0A0B5DVG2-F1
#
_cell.length_a   1.000
_cell.length_b   1.000
_cell.length_c   1.000
_cell.angle_alpha   90.00
_cell.angle_beta   90.00
_cell.angle_gamma   90.00
#
_symmetry.space_group_name_H-M   'P 1'
#
loop_
_entity.id
_entity.type
_entity.pdbx_description
1 polymer ?
#
loop_
_entity_poly.entity_id
_entity_poly.type
_entity_poly.pdbx_seq_one_letter_code
_entity_poly.pdbx_strand_id
1 'polypeptide(L)'
;MSQAIRLIIDYSRQRPARYRLLFNNPDTAAGGGELNAKALATFEQFRSIVQECQEAGVLPDTPSQALASLIFASAQGLLAMEGNGQMHPDKGLSNVETSMELLLNLLHPGKYPRT
;
A
#
# COMPACT_ATOMS: atom_id res chain seq x y z
N MET A 1 8.35 3.50 -9.90
CA MET A 1 7.17 3.40 -8.99
C MET A 1 5.83 3.31 -9.74
N SER A 2 4.90 2.45 -9.29
CA SER A 2 3.54 2.29 -9.84
C SER A 2 2.67 3.56 -9.65
N GLN A 3 1.82 3.86 -10.64
CA GLN A 3 0.92 5.03 -10.62
C GLN A 3 -0.12 4.95 -9.48
N ALA A 4 -0.61 3.75 -9.15
CA ALA A 4 -1.56 3.53 -8.06
C ALA A 4 -0.96 3.87 -6.68
N ILE A 5 0.29 3.46 -6.46
CA ILE A 5 1.02 3.77 -5.22
C ILE A 5 1.31 5.28 -5.11
N ARG A 6 1.65 5.93 -6.23
CA ARG A 6 1.83 7.38 -6.23
C ARG A 6 0.57 8.12 -5.83
N LEU A 7 -0.58 7.69 -6.36
CA LEU A 7 -1.87 8.35 -6.10
C LEU A 7 -2.28 8.28 -4.62
N ILE A 8 -2.04 7.16 -3.94
CA ILE A 8 -2.32 7.06 -2.49
C ILE A 8 -1.36 7.92 -1.65
N ILE A 9 -0.09 8.01 -2.05
CA ILE A 9 0.89 8.90 -1.40
C ILE A 9 0.47 10.37 -1.58
N ASP A 10 0.16 10.79 -2.79
CA ASP A 10 -0.29 12.15 -3.09
C ASP A 10 -1.57 12.50 -2.32
N TYR A 11 -2.54 11.58 -2.27
CA TYR A 11 -3.77 11.76 -1.49
C TYR A 11 -3.48 12.00 0.01
N SER A 12 -2.56 11.22 0.59
CA SER A 12 -2.19 11.35 2.01
C SER A 12 -1.60 12.73 2.33
N ARG A 13 -0.75 13.26 1.44
CA ARG A 13 -0.02 14.52 1.62
C ARG A 13 -0.90 15.73 1.34
N GLN A 14 -1.76 15.64 0.33
CA GLN A 14 -2.70 16.71 -0.02
C GLN A 14 -3.86 16.82 0.97
N ARG A 15 -4.23 15.71 1.63
CA ARG A 15 -5.41 15.64 2.51
C ARG A 15 -5.12 14.90 3.82
N PRO A 16 -4.14 15.35 4.62
CA PRO A 16 -3.65 14.59 5.78
C PRO A 16 -4.73 14.32 6.84
N ALA A 17 -5.60 15.29 7.12
CA ALA A 17 -6.70 15.09 8.07
C ALA A 17 -7.72 14.05 7.59
N ARG A 18 -8.06 14.06 6.30
CA ARG A 18 -8.99 13.07 5.71
C ARG A 18 -8.35 11.70 5.62
N TYR A 19 -7.06 11.64 5.29
CA TYR A 19 -6.31 10.39 5.28
C TYR A 19 -6.32 9.73 6.66
N ARG A 20 -5.99 10.49 7.73
CA ARG A 20 -6.03 9.98 9.10
C ARG A 20 -7.43 9.54 9.52
N LEU A 21 -8.46 10.28 9.14
CA LEU A 21 -9.84 9.89 9.42
C LEU A 21 -10.22 8.55 8.77
N LEU A 22 -9.80 8.32 7.52
CA LEU A 22 -10.17 7.09 6.80
C LEU A 22 -9.34 5.86 7.22
N PHE A 23 -8.06 6.05 7.54
CA PHE A 23 -7.13 4.93 7.68
C PHE A 23 -6.53 4.76 9.10
N ASN A 24 -6.56 5.81 9.92
CA ASN A 24 -5.96 5.82 11.27
C ASN A 24 -6.98 6.14 12.37
N ASN A 25 -8.27 5.92 12.13
CA ASN A 25 -9.34 6.17 13.08
C ASN A 25 -10.13 4.87 13.35
N PRO A 26 -10.02 4.30 14.58
CA PRO A 26 -10.72 3.07 14.94
C PRO A 26 -12.24 3.17 14.86
N ASP A 27 -12.82 4.33 15.20
CA ASP A 27 -14.27 4.53 15.17
C ASP A 27 -14.80 4.50 13.73
N THR A 28 -14.04 5.06 12.79
CA THR A 28 -14.38 5.01 11.36
C THR A 28 -14.28 3.59 10.82
N ALA A 29 -13.26 2.83 11.22
CA ALA A 29 -13.11 1.43 10.84
C ALA A 29 -14.21 0.53 11.43
N ALA A 30 -14.65 0.82 12.65
CA ALA A 30 -15.71 0.07 13.34
C ALA A 30 -17.12 0.43 12.85
N GLY A 31 -17.30 1.57 12.20
CA GLY A 31 -18.62 2.11 11.79
C GLY A 31 -19.41 1.24 10.80
N GLY A 32 -18.75 0.31 10.09
CA GLY A 32 -19.43 -0.66 9.22
C GLY A 32 -20.25 -0.03 8.09
N GLY A 33 -21.36 -0.69 7.73
CA GLY A 33 -22.38 -0.15 6.81
C GLY A 33 -21.88 0.17 5.39
N GLU A 34 -22.45 1.22 4.79
CA GLU A 34 -22.16 1.64 3.42
C GLU A 34 -20.69 2.05 3.23
N LEU A 35 -20.08 2.65 4.26
CA LEU A 35 -18.67 3.05 4.21
C LEU A 35 -17.76 1.81 4.11
N ASN A 36 -18.01 0.79 4.92
CA ASN A 36 -17.26 -0.47 4.84
C ASN A 36 -17.46 -1.16 3.48
N ALA A 37 -18.69 -1.18 2.95
CA ALA A 37 -18.95 -1.73 1.62
C ALA A 37 -18.15 -1.01 0.52
N LYS A 38 -18.10 0.33 0.57
CA LYS A 38 -17.29 1.13 -0.37
C LYS A 38 -15.79 0.93 -0.18
N ALA A 39 -15.33 0.77 1.07
CA ALA A 39 -13.93 0.48 1.36
C ALA A 39 -13.50 -0.88 0.78
N LEU A 40 -14.31 -1.92 0.98
CA LEU A 40 -14.08 -3.25 0.41
C LEU A 40 -14.10 -3.22 -1.13
N ALA A 41 -15.09 -2.54 -1.73
CA ALA A 41 -15.15 -2.39 -3.18
C ALA A 41 -13.90 -1.67 -3.75
N THR A 42 -13.39 -0.66 -3.03
CA THR A 42 -12.15 0.03 -3.40
C THR A 42 -10.94 -0.88 -3.28
N PHE A 43 -10.87 -1.69 -2.23
CA PHE A 43 -9.80 -2.66 -2.05
C PHE A 43 -9.82 -3.75 -3.13
N GLU A 44 -11.00 -4.20 -3.57
CA GLU A 44 -11.12 -5.15 -4.68
C GLU A 44 -10.56 -4.58 -6.00
N GLN A 45 -10.72 -3.28 -6.26
CA GLN A 45 -10.07 -2.63 -7.41
C GLN A 45 -8.54 -2.64 -7.28
N PHE A 46 -8.02 -2.39 -6.07
CA PHE A 46 -6.59 -2.50 -5.81
C PHE A 46 -6.07 -3.93 -6.02
N ARG A 47 -6.84 -4.95 -5.59
CA ARG A 47 -6.53 -6.36 -5.82
C ARG A 47 -6.50 -6.69 -7.32
N SER A 48 -7.42 -6.15 -8.12
CA SER A 48 -7.42 -6.32 -9.58
C SER A 48 -6.12 -5.82 -10.21
N ILE A 49 -5.65 -4.63 -9.81
CA ILE A 49 -4.36 -4.08 -10.30
C ILE A 49 -3.19 -5.01 -9.95
N VAL A 50 -3.19 -5.59 -8.75
CA VAL A 50 -2.15 -6.54 -8.33
C VAL A 50 -2.24 -7.82 -9.17
N GLN A 51 -3.45 -8.32 -9.42
CA GLN A 51 -3.67 -9.50 -10.25
C GLN A 51 -3.18 -9.27 -11.69
N GLU A 52 -3.49 -8.13 -12.30
CA GLU A 52 -2.99 -7.74 -13.63
C GLU A 52 -1.45 -7.71 -13.67
N CYS A 53 -0.81 -7.24 -12.59
CA CYS A 53 0.65 -7.26 -12.47
C CYS A 53 1.22 -8.69 -12.33
N GLN A 54 0.49 -9.62 -11.70
CA GLN A 54 0.89 -11.02 -11.63
C GLN A 54 0.74 -11.71 -13.00
N GLU A 55 -0.36 -11.44 -13.71
CA GLU A 55 -0.61 -11.94 -15.08
C GLU A 55 0.45 -11.42 -16.07
N ALA A 56 0.95 -10.20 -15.87
CA ALA A 56 2.06 -9.63 -16.63
C ALA A 56 3.45 -10.17 -16.20
N GLY A 57 3.53 -11.03 -15.19
CA GLY A 57 4.79 -11.63 -14.71
C GLY A 57 5.73 -10.67 -13.96
N VAL A 58 5.26 -9.48 -13.55
CA VAL A 58 6.06 -8.49 -12.83
C VAL A 58 5.93 -8.59 -11.30
N LEU A 59 4.98 -9.39 -10.82
CA LEU A 59 4.78 -9.74 -9.42
C LEU A 59 4.76 -11.26 -9.24
N PRO A 60 5.01 -11.78 -8.02
CA PRO A 60 5.16 -13.21 -7.80
C PRO A 60 3.80 -13.91 -7.86
N ASP A 61 3.80 -15.11 -8.42
CA ASP A 61 2.64 -16.00 -8.42
C ASP A 61 2.39 -16.53 -7.00
N THR A 62 1.54 -15.80 -6.28
CA THR A 62 1.11 -16.01 -4.89
C THR A 62 -0.36 -15.61 -4.79
N PRO A 63 -1.10 -16.01 -3.75
CA PRO A 63 -2.51 -15.64 -3.64
C PRO A 63 -2.73 -14.11 -3.74
N SER A 64 -3.40 -13.65 -4.80
CA SER A 64 -3.50 -12.21 -5.15
C SER A 64 -4.07 -11.36 -4.02
N GLN A 65 -5.05 -11.90 -3.29
CA GLN A 65 -5.64 -11.22 -2.13
C GLN A 65 -4.61 -10.98 -1.02
N ALA A 66 -3.77 -11.97 -0.72
CA ALA A 66 -2.73 -11.85 0.30
C ALA A 66 -1.63 -10.87 -0.13
N LEU A 67 -1.20 -10.95 -1.40
CA LEU A 67 -0.20 -10.04 -1.95
C LEU A 67 -0.70 -8.59 -1.98
N ALA A 68 -1.94 -8.37 -2.43
CA ALA A 68 -2.58 -7.05 -2.41
C ALA A 68 -2.68 -6.51 -0.99
N SER A 69 -3.10 -7.33 -0.03
CA SER A 69 -3.18 -6.94 1.38
C SER A 69 -1.81 -6.52 1.93
N LEU A 70 -0.74 -7.26 1.60
CA LEU A 70 0.62 -6.96 2.06
C LEU A 70 1.16 -5.65 1.48
N ILE A 71 0.98 -5.43 0.17
CA ILE A 71 1.41 -4.19 -0.49
C ILE A 71 0.63 -3.00 0.09
N PHE A 72 -0.68 -3.14 0.24
CA PHE A 72 -1.55 -2.11 0.79
C PHE A 72 -1.19 -1.77 2.25
N ALA A 73 -1.03 -2.78 3.11
CA ALA A 73 -0.63 -2.61 4.50
C ALA A 73 0.74 -1.94 4.63
N SER A 74 1.69 -2.30 3.76
CA SER A 74 3.02 -1.68 3.73
C SER A 74 2.95 -0.20 3.38
N ALA A 75 2.17 0.17 2.35
CA ALA A 75 1.94 1.57 2.00
C ALA A 75 1.28 2.35 3.14
N GLN A 76 0.23 1.78 3.76
CA GLN A 76 -0.46 2.37 4.90
C GLN A 76 0.48 2.59 6.10
N GLY A 77 1.28 1.58 6.45
CA GLY A 77 2.25 1.67 7.54
C GLY A 77 3.28 2.76 7.31
N LEU A 78 3.86 2.82 6.11
CA LEU A 78 4.83 3.86 5.74
C LEU A 78 4.22 5.27 5.77
N LEU A 79 3.00 5.42 5.28
CA LEU A 79 2.27 6.70 5.30
C LEU A 79 1.89 7.13 6.73
N ALA A 80 1.53 6.19 7.59
CA ALA A 80 1.30 6.46 9.00
C ALA A 80 2.60 6.90 9.70
N MET A 81 3.72 6.22 9.44
CA MET A 81 5.04 6.60 9.96
C MET A 81 5.47 7.98 9.47
N GLU A 82 5.30 8.30 8.18
CA GLU A 82 5.58 9.62 7.62
C GLU A 82 4.70 10.69 8.30
N GLY A 83 3.39 10.46 8.36
CA GLY A 83 2.43 11.39 8.94
C GLY A 83 2.60 11.64 10.45
N ASN A 84 3.33 10.75 11.14
CA ASN A 84 3.69 10.85 12.56
C ASN A 84 5.14 11.31 12.79
N GLY A 85 5.90 11.63 11.73
CA GLY A 85 7.30 12.06 11.85
C GLY A 85 8.27 10.96 12.31
N GLN A 86 7.94 9.69 12.06
CA GLN A 86 8.71 8.53 12.52
C GLN A 86 9.71 7.99 11.48
N MET A 87 9.69 8.55 10.26
CA MET A 87 10.65 8.26 9.19
C MET A 87 12.01 8.86 9.53
N HIS A 88 13.08 8.08 9.41
CA HIS A 88 14.44 8.51 9.71
C HIS A 88 15.45 7.77 8.82
N PRO A 89 16.38 8.47 8.14
CA PRO A 89 17.40 7.84 7.30
C PRO A 89 18.23 6.78 8.02
N ASP A 90 18.61 7.02 9.28
CA ASP A 90 19.38 6.06 10.09
C ASP A 90 18.64 4.73 10.37
N LYS A 91 17.32 4.69 10.17
CA LYS A 91 16.51 3.46 10.24
C LYS A 91 16.34 2.77 8.88
N GLY A 92 16.95 3.31 7.83
CA GLY A 92 16.74 2.86 6.44
C GLY A 92 15.39 3.28 5.85
N LEU A 93 14.63 4.15 6.54
CA LEU A 93 13.29 4.59 6.16
C LEU A 93 13.31 6.09 5.87
N SER A 94 13.85 6.46 4.71
CA SER A 94 14.07 7.86 4.31
C SER A 94 12.81 8.56 3.81
N ASN A 95 12.02 7.89 2.96
CA ASN A 95 10.72 8.38 2.47
C ASN A 95 9.87 7.21 1.96
N VAL A 96 8.56 7.45 1.83
CA VAL A 96 7.58 6.42 1.47
C VAL A 96 7.80 5.87 0.07
N GLU A 97 8.13 6.73 -0.91
CA GLU A 97 8.35 6.34 -2.29
C GLU A 97 9.50 5.35 -2.45
N THR A 98 10.66 5.68 -1.87
CA THR A 98 11.86 4.83 -1.92
C THR A 98 11.61 3.49 -1.23
N SER A 99 10.92 3.49 -0.08
CA SER A 99 10.58 2.25 0.63
C SER A 99 9.61 1.37 -0.17
N MET A 100 8.58 1.96 -0.79
CA MET A 100 7.65 1.20 -1.65
C MET A 100 8.31 0.70 -2.93
N GLU A 101 9.18 1.49 -3.54
CA GLU A 101 9.95 1.06 -4.71
C GLU A 101 10.89 -0.10 -4.37
N LEU A 102 11.56 -0.06 -3.21
CA LEU A 102 12.35 -1.18 -2.71
C LEU A 102 11.50 -2.43 -2.53
N LEU A 103 10.35 -2.34 -1.85
CA LEU A 103 9.43 -3.47 -1.65
C LEU A 103 8.99 -4.09 -2.98
N LEU A 104 8.53 -3.28 -3.94
CA LEU A 104 8.09 -3.76 -5.24
C LEU A 104 9.24 -4.41 -6.03
N ASN A 105 10.46 -3.87 -5.92
CA ASN A 105 11.65 -4.48 -6.51
C ASN A 105 11.98 -5.85 -5.91
N LEU A 106 11.81 -6.03 -4.59
CA LEU A 106 12.02 -7.31 -3.90
C LEU A 106 10.98 -8.37 -4.29
N LEU A 107 9.76 -7.92 -4.60
CA LEU A 107 8.68 -8.82 -5.05
C LEU A 107 8.84 -9.24 -6.52
N HIS A 108 9.68 -8.57 -7.31
CA HIS A 108 9.84 -8.88 -8.73
C HIS A 108 10.45 -10.30 -8.93
N PRO A 109 9.78 -11.21 -9.68
CA PRO A 109 10.15 -12.64 -9.75
C PRO A 109 11.56 -12.96 -10.25
N GLY A 110 12.24 -12.03 -10.90
CA GLY A 110 13.54 -12.24 -11.55
C GLY A 110 14.77 -11.64 -10.86
N LYS A 111 14.63 -10.97 -9.70
CA LYS A 111 15.78 -10.28 -9.06
C LYS A 111 16.58 -11.14 -8.07
N TYR A 112 15.99 -12.22 -7.55
CA TYR A 112 16.67 -13.14 -6.64
C TYR A 112 16.31 -14.58 -7.01
N PRO A 113 17.28 -15.44 -7.39
CA PRO A 113 17.01 -16.85 -7.66
C PRO A 113 16.46 -17.50 -6.39
N ARG A 114 15.35 -18.25 -6.52
CA ARG A 114 14.86 -19.14 -5.47
C ARG A 114 15.93 -20.24 -5.32
N THR A 115 16.71 -20.18 -4.25
CA THR A 115 17.62 -21.26 -3.83
C THR A 115 16.84 -22.51 -3.45
#